data_AF-A0A1H7QIZ7-F1
#
_entry.id   AF-A0A1H7QIZ7-F1
#
_cell.length_a   1.000
_cell.length_b   1.000
_cell.length_c   1.000
_cell.angle_alpha   90.00
_cell.angle_beta   90.00
_cell.angle_gamma   90.00
#
_symmetry.space_group_name_H-M   'P 1'
#
loop_
_entity.id
_entity.type
_entity.pdbx_description
1 polymer ?
#
loop_
_entity_poly.entity_id
_entity_poly.type
_entity_poly.pdbx_seq_one_letter_code
_entity_poly.pdbx_strand_id
1 'polypeptide(L)'
;MPTELDTVQFSFSDVTGHEYTASKDVGVRGRIISAETAIKSFDIGYDGEDHHIMSEKIQTDADVHGDTVNVNLHALFRDASGHIDDPYGGNIEVLVISETE
;
A
#
# COMPACT_ATOMS: atom_id res chain seq x y z
N MET A 1 -18.56 15.85 -12.65
CA MET A 1 -17.87 14.71 -12.04
C MET A 1 -16.74 14.21 -12.95
N PRO A 2 -15.60 14.92 -12.96
CA PRO A 2 -14.37 14.35 -13.48
C PRO A 2 -13.83 13.29 -12.51
N THR A 3 -13.21 12.26 -13.06
CA THR A 3 -12.40 11.29 -12.30
C THR A 3 -10.94 11.76 -12.33
N GLU A 4 -10.31 11.86 -11.17
CA GLU A 4 -8.89 12.14 -11.01
C GLU A 4 -8.14 10.85 -10.64
N LEU A 5 -6.97 10.64 -11.22
CA LEU A 5 -6.13 9.47 -11.02
C LEU A 5 -4.75 9.91 -10.52
N ASP A 6 -4.41 9.50 -9.31
CA ASP A 6 -3.11 9.78 -8.70
C ASP A 6 -2.38 8.46 -8.37
N THR A 7 -1.06 8.52 -8.24
CA THR A 7 -0.26 7.39 -7.76
C THR A 7 0.55 7.81 -6.55
N VAL A 8 0.52 6.98 -5.51
CA VAL A 8 1.37 7.12 -4.35
C VAL A 8 2.24 5.87 -4.18
N GLN A 9 3.53 6.07 -3.95
CA GLN A 9 4.47 4.98 -3.71
C GLN A 9 4.75 4.85 -2.20
N PHE A 10 4.76 3.64 -1.69
CA PHE A 10 5.26 3.28 -0.38
C PHE A 10 6.56 2.48 -0.54
N SER A 11 7.56 2.80 0.26
CA SER A 11 8.86 2.11 0.28
C SER A 11 9.20 1.77 1.72
N PHE A 12 9.62 0.54 1.95
CA PHE A 12 9.95 0.01 3.27
C PHE A 12 11.05 -1.04 3.17
N SER A 13 11.78 -1.26 4.26
CA SER A 13 12.82 -2.28 4.37
C SER A 13 12.86 -2.80 5.80
N ASP A 14 13.44 -3.99 5.99
CA ASP A 14 13.73 -4.59 7.29
C ASP A 14 12.48 -4.72 8.18
N VAL A 15 11.32 -5.02 7.59
CA VAL A 15 10.10 -5.30 8.35
C VAL A 15 10.19 -6.72 8.89
N THR A 16 10.21 -6.87 10.21
CA THR A 16 10.38 -8.18 10.88
C THR A 16 9.43 -8.32 12.06
N GLY A 17 8.78 -9.48 12.21
CA GLY A 17 7.91 -9.75 13.36
C GLY A 17 6.49 -9.22 13.23
N HIS A 18 6.17 -8.48 12.16
CA HIS A 18 4.89 -7.80 12.00
C HIS A 18 4.53 -7.48 10.55
N GLU A 19 3.27 -7.07 10.35
CA GLU A 19 2.75 -6.51 9.10
C GLU A 19 3.22 -5.05 8.95
N TYR A 20 3.70 -4.68 7.77
CA TYR A 20 3.98 -3.29 7.44
C TYR A 20 2.67 -2.51 7.32
N THR A 21 2.58 -1.39 8.02
CA THR A 21 1.42 -0.49 7.96
C THR A 21 1.87 0.95 7.76
N ALA A 22 1.33 1.65 6.76
CA ALA A 22 1.65 3.05 6.51
C ALA A 22 0.46 3.77 5.87
N SER A 23 0.44 5.09 6.00
CA SER A 23 -0.51 5.94 5.28
C SER A 23 0.16 7.16 4.66
N LYS A 24 -0.44 7.68 3.59
CA LYS A 24 0.02 8.88 2.88
C LYS A 24 -1.17 9.71 2.39
N ASP A 25 -1.05 11.03 2.54
CA ASP A 25 -2.07 11.97 2.08
C ASP A 25 -1.87 12.33 0.60
N VAL A 26 -2.96 12.34 -0.15
CA VAL A 26 -3.03 12.80 -1.54
C VAL A 26 -4.06 13.93 -1.62
N GLY A 27 -3.60 15.12 -1.99
CA GLY A 27 -4.48 16.26 -2.22
C GLY A 27 -5.12 16.18 -3.60
N VAL A 28 -6.44 16.33 -3.67
CA VAL A 28 -7.25 16.24 -4.88
C VAL A 28 -7.82 17.61 -5.22
N ARG A 29 -8.00 17.93 -6.52
CA ARG A 29 -8.54 19.24 -6.90
C ARG A 29 -10.05 19.26 -6.78
N GLY A 30 -10.52 19.95 -5.75
CA GLY A 30 -11.95 20.19 -5.52
C GLY A 30 -12.50 19.30 -4.42
N ARG A 31 -13.83 19.32 -4.26
CA ARG A 31 -14.49 18.52 -3.24
C ARG A 31 -14.58 17.06 -3.71
N ILE A 32 -14.07 16.15 -2.88
CA ILE A 32 -14.14 14.71 -3.14
C ILE A 32 -15.55 14.20 -2.77
N ILE A 33 -16.18 13.49 -3.71
CA ILE A 33 -17.45 12.78 -3.50
C ILE A 33 -17.17 11.36 -3.02
N SER A 34 -16.23 10.69 -3.67
CA SER A 34 -15.82 9.31 -3.38
C SER A 34 -14.34 9.14 -3.74
N ALA A 35 -13.66 8.22 -3.06
CA ALA A 35 -12.31 7.80 -3.40
C ALA A 35 -12.16 6.30 -3.14
N GLU A 36 -11.43 5.63 -4.03
CA GLU A 36 -11.11 4.21 -3.95
C GLU A 36 -9.63 4.00 -4.29
N THR A 37 -9.06 2.88 -3.88
CA THR A 37 -7.65 2.54 -4.12
C THR A 37 -7.50 1.21 -4.84
N ALA A 38 -6.47 1.12 -5.68
CA ALA A 38 -6.08 -0.12 -6.33
C ALA A 38 -4.56 -0.30 -6.26
N ILE A 39 -4.09 -1.55 -6.13
CA ILE A 39 -2.67 -1.86 -6.24
C ILE A 39 -2.26 -1.70 -7.72
N LYS A 40 -1.31 -0.81 -7.98
CA LYS A 40 -0.81 -0.52 -9.33
C LYS A 40 0.41 -1.36 -9.67
N SER A 41 1.35 -1.45 -8.74
CA SER A 41 2.56 -2.27 -8.86
C SER A 41 3.11 -2.61 -7.49
N PHE A 42 3.88 -3.69 -7.40
CA PHE A 42 4.62 -4.04 -6.20
C PHE A 42 5.91 -4.80 -6.58
N ASP A 43 6.94 -4.58 -5.77
CA ASP A 43 8.20 -5.32 -5.77
C ASP A 43 8.58 -5.56 -4.31
N ILE A 44 8.33 -6.76 -3.82
CA ILE A 44 8.49 -7.16 -2.41
C ILE A 44 9.30 -8.45 -2.37
N GLY A 45 10.23 -8.54 -1.42
CA GLY A 45 11.03 -9.72 -1.20
C GLY A 45 11.61 -9.78 0.21
N TYR A 46 12.23 -10.91 0.53
CA TYR A 46 13.03 -11.04 1.74
C TYR A 46 14.32 -10.24 1.61
N ASP A 47 14.74 -9.64 2.71
CA ASP A 47 16.01 -8.95 2.79
C ASP A 47 17.12 -9.99 3.03
N GLY A 48 17.88 -10.31 1.99
CA GLY A 48 19.08 -11.16 2.11
C GLY A 48 18.95 -12.56 1.53
N GLU A 49 18.74 -13.56 2.39
CA GLU A 49 18.75 -14.97 1.99
C GLU A 49 17.52 -15.37 1.16
N ASP A 50 17.64 -16.46 0.40
CA ASP A 50 16.53 -17.02 -0.37
C ASP A 50 15.59 -17.79 0.57
N HIS A 51 14.35 -17.32 0.70
CA HIS A 51 13.30 -18.00 1.44
C HIS A 51 12.15 -18.39 0.51
N HIS A 52 11.61 -19.59 0.72
CA HIS A 52 10.44 -20.05 -0.03
C HIS A 52 9.20 -19.28 0.43
N ILE A 53 8.60 -18.50 -0.47
CA ILE A 53 7.39 -17.73 -0.18
C ILE A 53 6.22 -18.69 0.08
N MET A 54 5.51 -18.47 1.19
CA MET A 54 4.25 -19.15 1.49
C MET A 54 3.05 -18.26 1.23
N SER A 55 3.12 -16.99 1.66
CA SER A 55 2.00 -16.08 1.57
C SER A 55 2.46 -14.64 1.41
N GLU A 56 1.72 -13.91 0.59
CA GLU A 56 1.81 -12.46 0.41
C GLU A 56 0.43 -11.86 0.67
N LYS A 57 0.39 -10.73 1.37
CA LYS A 57 -0.81 -9.93 1.60
C LYS A 57 -0.47 -8.49 1.27
N ILE A 58 -1.27 -7.87 0.41
CA ILE A 58 -1.25 -6.43 0.16
C ILE A 58 -2.69 -5.95 0.21
N GLN A 59 -2.99 -4.98 1.05
CA GLN A 59 -4.29 -4.34 1.16
C GLN A 59 -4.12 -2.83 1.15
N THR A 60 -5.04 -2.14 0.50
CA THR A 60 -5.07 -0.69 0.47
C THR A 60 -6.50 -0.21 0.53
N ASP A 61 -6.68 0.93 1.18
CA ASP A 61 -7.95 1.62 1.34
C ASP A 61 -7.75 3.14 1.31
N ALA A 62 -8.85 3.87 1.13
CA ALA A 62 -8.88 5.31 1.06
C ALA A 62 -9.89 5.89 2.07
N ASP A 63 -9.41 6.80 2.90
CA ASP A 63 -10.24 7.62 3.78
C ASP A 63 -10.29 9.06 3.25
N VAL A 64 -11.49 9.60 3.06
CA VAL A 64 -11.70 10.96 2.53
C VAL A 64 -11.84 11.98 3.66
N HIS A 65 -11.00 13.00 3.64
CA HIS A 65 -11.00 14.13 4.57
C HIS A 65 -11.02 15.46 3.82
N GLY A 66 -12.22 15.91 3.44
CA GLY A 66 -12.40 17.18 2.72
C GLY A 66 -11.92 17.08 1.26
N ASP A 67 -10.77 17.69 0.98
CA ASP A 67 -10.07 17.67 -0.33
C ASP A 67 -8.83 16.76 -0.33
N THR A 68 -8.65 15.98 0.74
CA THR A 68 -7.51 15.06 0.90
C THR A 68 -8.01 13.62 1.01
N VAL A 69 -7.33 12.71 0.32
CA VAL A 69 -7.47 11.26 0.51
C VAL A 69 -6.30 10.76 1.34
N ASN A 70 -6.58 10.19 2.51
CA ASN A 70 -5.59 9.42 3.26
C ASN A 70 -5.57 7.99 2.71
N VAL A 71 -4.46 7.62 2.07
CA VAL A 71 -4.27 6.30 1.46
C VAL A 71 -3.57 5.41 2.48
N ASN A 72 -4.22 4.34 2.90
CA ASN A 72 -3.67 3.35 3.81
C ASN A 72 -3.12 2.14 3.04
N LEU A 73 -2.03 1.57 3.55
CA LEU A 73 -1.39 0.38 3.02
C LEU A 73 -1.04 -0.56 4.17
N HIS A 74 -1.42 -1.82 3.97
CA HIS A 74 -1.06 -2.95 4.81
C HIS A 74 -0.36 -4.01 3.95
N ALA A 75 0.85 -4.41 4.31
CA ALA A 75 1.63 -5.39 3.54
C ALA A 75 2.31 -6.41 4.45
N LEU A 76 2.25 -7.68 4.04
CA LEU A 76 2.90 -8.79 4.74
C LEU A 76 3.51 -9.78 3.74
N PHE A 77 4.72 -10.22 4.05
CA PHE A 77 5.41 -11.31 3.36
C PHE A 77 5.74 -12.42 4.37
N ARG A 78 5.43 -13.68 4.05
CA ARG A 78 5.56 -14.81 4.97
C ARG A 78 6.17 -16.03 4.28
N ASP A 79 7.12 -16.65 4.95
CA ASP A 79 7.90 -17.78 4.44
C ASP A 79 7.20 -19.12 4.70
N ALA A 80 7.76 -20.20 4.15
CA ALA A 80 7.25 -21.56 4.29
C ALA A 80 7.33 -22.12 5.71
N SER A 81 8.11 -21.51 6.62
CA SER A 81 8.03 -21.85 8.04
C SER A 81 6.68 -21.47 8.66
N GLY A 82 5.97 -20.52 8.04
CA GLY A 82 4.69 -20.01 8.50
C GLY A 82 4.80 -18.90 9.55
N HIS A 83 6.01 -18.48 9.90
CA HIS A 83 6.31 -17.40 10.84
C HIS A 83 6.56 -16.08 10.08
N ILE A 84 6.49 -14.95 10.81
CA ILE A 84 6.75 -13.62 10.27
C ILE A 84 8.04 -13.10 10.92
N ASP A 85 9.11 -13.88 10.90
CA ASP A 85 10.38 -13.58 11.58
C ASP A 85 11.54 -13.31 10.61
N ASP A 86 11.34 -13.59 9.32
CA ASP A 86 12.26 -13.18 8.27
C ASP A 86 12.02 -11.70 7.88
N PRO A 87 13.09 -10.87 7.79
CA PRO A 87 12.96 -9.50 7.34
C PRO A 87 12.54 -9.44 5.87
N TYR A 88 11.61 -8.53 5.57
CA TYR A 88 11.18 -8.25 4.20
C TYR A 88 11.08 -6.75 3.94
N GLY A 89 11.24 -6.39 2.68
CA GLY A 89 11.25 -5.02 2.19
C GLY A 89 10.69 -4.92 0.78
N GLY A 90 10.45 -3.70 0.33
CA GLY A 90 9.95 -3.49 -1.01
C GLY A 90 9.38 -2.11 -1.30
N ASN A 91 8.77 -2.04 -2.47
CA ASN A 91 8.03 -0.90 -2.97
C ASN A 91 6.63 -1.33 -3.40
N ILE A 92 5.63 -0.53 -3.05
CA ILE A 92 4.24 -0.74 -3.49
C ILE A 92 3.71 0.59 -4.02
N GLU A 93 3.21 0.60 -5.24
CA GLU A 93 2.48 1.73 -5.80
C GLU A 93 0.97 1.49 -5.67
N VAL A 94 0.28 2.47 -5.09
CA VAL A 94 -1.18 2.51 -5.00
C VAL A 94 -1.70 3.57 -5.97
N LEU A 95 -2.64 3.17 -6.82
CA LEU A 95 -3.46 4.07 -7.60
C LEU A 95 -4.61 4.58 -6.73
N VAL A 96 -4.79 5.89 -6.69
CA VAL A 96 -5.94 6.55 -6.07
C VAL A 96 -6.89 6.97 -7.18
N ILE A 97 -8.16 6.59 -7.05
CA ILE A 97 -9.22 6.93 -7.99
C ILE A 97 -10.20 7.81 -7.23
N SER A 98 -10.27 9.08 -7.58
CA SER A 98 -11.15 10.04 -6.88
C SER A 98 -12.22 10.58 -7.83
N GLU A 99 -13.46 10.63 -7.38
CA GLU A 99 -14.54 11.37 -8.04
C GLU A 99 -14.73 12.72 -7.36
N THR A 100 -14.70 13.80 -8.16
CA THR A 100 -14.90 15.16 -7.65
C THR A 100 -16.18 15.78 -8.21
N GLU A 101 -16.68 16.85 -7.58
CA GLU A 101 -17.86 17.60 -8.03
C GLU A 101 -17.66 18.26 -9.42
#